data_AF-A0A356R4N1-F1
#
_entry.id   AF-A0A356R4N1-F1
#
_cell.length_a   1.000
_cell.length_b   1.000
_cell.length_c   1.000
_cell.angle_alpha   90.00
_cell.angle_beta   90.00
_cell.angle_gamma   90.00
#
_symmetry.space_group_name_H-M   'P 1'
#
loop_
_entity.id
_entity.type
_entity.pdbx_description
1 polymer ?
#
loop_
_entity_poly.entity_id
_entity_poly.type
_entity_poly.pdbx_seq_one_letter_code
_entity_poly.pdbx_strand_id
1 'polypeptide(L)'
;MSVLDYLFPTDPLNLKQNKKERSGNGQLTIWRYFPNNRREILVEISFHFLIRELTMLQKFQNVRQPLIANHSSCPVNQKRSLKMLKAFLLTLILGTGLVSQNFLLPIPAYSQSEEIYPEGDQEYFKALLGLEKDEEYKKFLMDSVSYASGKKVEYVDYKGVRPTVDGEEGEPGGPGMDAGHVKQQTYEAMRNMDWFRKNNYQNFIRNVGHNIYPLIIASDYEPGKEGVGSTYYLYRRDRPVESVTPTSVMYEMEKILAHIPMGVFIVISPYFDNVANRPEGWEEPLIEYKKHVENIKEHLGKSDIGQATSMRAMKMLDMVNHYLQDCIESGSGDEQSYRAFAHTIIPYVAEAMKAAVELQIQAGLSAMSQWKKELGPKEWDKLHVLIPVVWPVAEGSPRRQIFEHLMTPERAKTNIFEVHTGSHDEARTTLGRIKGDSVMAGLTFDKNTRFGMGSYLRLSSPTDLVQGATKEELKKHPKTQENILPLKTPHSD
;
A
#
# COMPACT_ATOMS: atom_id res chain seq x y z
N MET A 1 20.73 30.03 -1.54
CA MET A 1 20.75 28.83 -2.43
C MET A 1 19.34 28.28 -2.45
N SER A 2 18.74 28.00 -3.61
CA SER A 2 17.35 27.55 -3.70
C SER A 2 17.24 26.02 -3.69
N VAL A 3 16.06 25.47 -3.35
CA VAL A 3 15.79 24.02 -3.43
C VAL A 3 16.08 23.46 -4.83
N LEU A 4 15.87 24.27 -5.88
CA LEU A 4 16.15 23.92 -7.27
C LEU A 4 17.65 23.90 -7.62
N ASP A 5 18.52 24.43 -6.78
CA ASP A 5 19.99 24.37 -6.95
C ASP A 5 20.57 23.10 -6.30
N TYR A 6 19.86 22.53 -5.31
CA TYR A 6 20.19 21.26 -4.68
C TYR A 6 19.76 20.05 -5.54
N LEU A 7 18.58 20.12 -6.16
CA LEU A 7 18.04 19.04 -7.01
C LEU A 7 18.71 18.91 -8.39
N PHE A 8 19.35 19.98 -8.88
CA PHE A 8 19.96 20.01 -10.21
C PHE A 8 21.32 20.75 -10.20
N PRO A 9 22.36 20.19 -9.58
CA PRO A 9 23.69 20.78 -9.59
C PRO A 9 24.28 20.81 -11.01
N THR A 10 24.96 21.90 -11.35
CA THR A 10 25.77 22.00 -12.58
C THR A 10 27.15 21.40 -12.32
N ASP A 11 27.37 20.18 -12.78
CA ASP A 11 28.66 19.49 -12.75
C ASP A 11 29.64 20.10 -13.78
N PRO A 12 30.79 20.66 -13.36
CA PRO A 12 31.76 21.26 -14.28
C PRO A 12 32.61 20.25 -15.06
N LEU A 13 32.52 18.93 -14.77
CA LEU A 13 33.42 17.90 -15.31
C LEU A 13 32.74 16.84 -16.19
N ASN A 14 31.47 17.04 -16.61
CA ASN A 14 30.73 16.02 -17.37
C ASN A 14 30.01 16.56 -18.62
N LEU A 15 29.93 15.73 -19.66
CA LEU A 15 29.49 16.07 -21.03
C LEU A 15 27.96 16.30 -21.19
N LYS A 16 27.22 16.52 -20.10
CA LYS A 16 25.77 16.74 -20.08
C LYS A 16 25.44 17.99 -19.28
N GLN A 17 25.29 19.13 -19.97
CA GLN A 17 24.88 20.38 -19.35
C GLN A 17 23.36 20.43 -19.20
N ASN A 18 22.88 20.66 -17.98
CA ASN A 18 21.51 21.05 -17.71
C ASN A 18 21.46 22.59 -17.67
N LYS A 19 20.57 23.22 -18.46
CA LYS A 19 20.42 24.68 -18.49
C LYS A 19 19.02 25.07 -18.04
N LYS A 20 18.96 26.00 -17.09
CA LYS A 20 17.71 26.65 -16.65
C LYS A 20 17.43 27.83 -17.60
N GLU A 21 16.31 27.82 -18.29
CA GLU A 21 15.86 28.95 -19.10
C GLU A 21 14.51 29.45 -18.59
N ARG A 22 14.36 30.78 -18.50
CA ARG A 22 13.18 31.44 -17.94
C ARG A 22 12.59 32.35 -19.01
N SER A 23 11.37 32.07 -19.45
CA SER A 23 10.70 32.85 -20.49
C SER A 23 9.97 34.06 -19.91
N GLY A 24 9.70 35.06 -20.75
CA GLY A 24 9.10 36.35 -20.33
C GLY A 24 7.69 36.26 -19.72
N ASN A 25 7.04 35.09 -19.79
CA ASN A 25 5.76 34.78 -19.14
C ASN A 25 5.91 34.20 -17.71
N GLY A 26 7.14 34.17 -17.15
CA GLY A 26 7.41 33.68 -15.79
C GLY A 26 7.53 32.16 -15.67
N GLN A 27 7.49 31.43 -16.78
CA GLN A 27 7.67 29.98 -16.83
C GLN A 27 9.16 29.62 -16.71
N LEU A 28 9.46 28.51 -16.03
CA LEU A 28 10.83 27.99 -15.86
C LEU A 28 10.92 26.61 -16.51
N THR A 29 11.81 26.47 -17.49
CA THR A 29 12.04 25.22 -18.21
C THR A 29 13.48 24.75 -17.98
N ILE A 30 13.63 23.51 -17.53
CA ILE A 30 14.94 22.86 -17.35
C ILE A 30 15.18 21.96 -18.56
N TRP A 31 16.25 22.28 -19.30
CA TRP A 31 16.64 21.58 -20.51
C TRP A 31 17.88 20.72 -20.27
N ARG A 32 17.83 19.45 -20.69
CA ARG A 32 18.99 18.57 -20.83
C ARG A 32 19.56 18.71 -22.24
N TYR A 33 20.87 18.99 -22.34
CA TYR A 33 21.59 19.07 -23.61
C TYR A 33 22.40 17.80 -23.85
N PHE A 34 22.33 17.27 -25.08
CA PHE A 34 23.13 16.14 -25.54
C PHE A 34 24.23 16.60 -26.51
N PRO A 35 25.37 15.89 -26.61
CA PRO A 35 26.49 16.27 -27.49
C PRO A 35 26.17 16.40 -28.99
N ASN A 36 25.01 15.94 -29.44
CA ASN A 36 24.52 16.02 -30.83
C ASN A 36 23.49 17.14 -31.05
N ASN A 37 23.55 18.22 -30.24
CA ASN A 37 22.62 19.35 -30.25
C ASN A 37 21.13 19.04 -30.02
N ARG A 38 20.77 17.79 -29.67
CA ARG A 38 19.42 17.50 -29.17
C ARG A 38 19.23 18.10 -27.77
N ARG A 39 18.04 18.63 -27.54
CA ARG A 39 17.57 19.16 -26.25
C ARG A 39 16.32 18.40 -25.84
N GLU A 40 16.22 18.08 -24.56
CA GLU A 40 15.09 17.39 -23.95
C GLU A 40 14.58 18.25 -22.78
N ILE A 41 13.26 18.46 -22.68
CA ILE A 41 12.66 19.12 -21.51
C ILE A 41 12.64 18.10 -20.38
N LEU A 42 13.36 18.39 -19.29
CA LEU A 42 13.31 17.59 -18.08
C LEU A 42 12.09 17.94 -17.23
N VAL A 43 11.86 19.24 -17.04
CA VAL A 43 10.83 19.81 -16.16
C VAL A 43 10.41 21.16 -16.72
N GLU A 44 9.10 21.43 -16.72
CA GLU A 44 8.51 22.71 -17.13
C GLU A 44 7.53 23.17 -16.03
N ILE A 45 7.79 24.33 -15.42
CA ILE A 45 7.02 24.86 -14.28
C ILE A 45 6.36 26.17 -14.67
N SER A 46 5.03 26.17 -14.66
CA SER A 46 4.18 27.33 -14.98
C SER A 46 3.55 27.92 -13.72
N PHE A 47 3.97 29.13 -13.35
CA PHE A 47 3.47 29.84 -12.14
C PHE A 47 2.03 30.41 -12.25
N HIS A 48 1.24 29.99 -13.24
CA HIS A 48 -0.05 30.60 -13.58
C HIS A 48 -1.29 30.02 -12.86
N PHE A 49 -1.11 29.08 -11.93
CA PHE A 49 -2.22 28.27 -11.40
C PHE A 49 -2.93 28.83 -10.14
N LEU A 50 -2.63 30.06 -9.69
CA LEU A 50 -3.18 30.61 -8.44
C LEU A 50 -4.24 31.72 -8.59
N ILE A 51 -4.56 32.20 -9.80
CA ILE A 51 -5.48 33.34 -10.00
C ILE A 51 -6.42 33.12 -11.21
N ARG A 52 -7.16 32.00 -11.26
CA ARG A 52 -8.18 31.79 -12.33
C ARG A 52 -9.41 30.94 -12.00
N GLU A 53 -9.74 30.75 -10.72
CA GLU A 53 -10.91 29.99 -10.23
C GLU A 53 -11.94 30.89 -9.50
N LEU A 54 -12.14 32.13 -9.97
CA LEU A 54 -13.06 33.09 -9.31
C LEU A 54 -13.97 33.85 -10.28
N THR A 55 -14.15 33.38 -11.53
CA THR A 55 -15.04 34.07 -12.49
C THR A 55 -15.56 33.15 -13.61
N MET A 56 -16.40 32.16 -13.28
CA MET A 56 -17.38 31.58 -14.23
C MET A 56 -18.55 30.91 -13.49
N LEU A 57 -19.47 31.71 -12.94
CA LEU A 57 -20.75 31.21 -12.43
C LEU A 57 -21.88 32.23 -12.64
N GLN A 58 -22.24 32.49 -13.91
CA GLN A 58 -23.49 33.15 -14.26
C GLN A 58 -23.95 32.86 -15.70
N LYS A 59 -25.23 32.52 -15.83
CA LYS A 59 -26.06 32.23 -17.04
C LYS A 59 -26.16 30.75 -17.44
N PHE A 60 -27.29 30.11 -17.13
CA PHE A 60 -28.50 30.14 -17.97
C PHE A 60 -29.73 29.60 -17.22
N GLN A 61 -30.91 30.18 -17.47
CA GLN A 61 -32.22 29.72 -17.00
C GLN A 61 -33.27 29.89 -18.11
N ASN A 62 -34.39 29.17 -17.98
CA ASN A 62 -35.58 29.12 -18.87
C ASN A 62 -35.38 28.23 -20.13
N VAL A 63 -36.37 27.46 -20.63
CA VAL A 63 -37.85 27.68 -20.67
C VAL A 63 -38.68 26.40 -20.38
N ARG A 64 -39.98 26.60 -20.06
CA ARG A 64 -41.12 25.67 -19.86
C ARG A 64 -41.48 24.82 -21.12
N GLN A 65 -42.47 23.90 -21.22
CA GLN A 65 -43.70 23.53 -20.45
C GLN A 65 -44.19 22.11 -20.93
N PRO A 66 -45.17 21.41 -20.29
CA PRO A 66 -45.68 20.11 -20.74
C PRO A 66 -47.08 20.18 -21.41
N LEU A 67 -47.54 19.06 -22.00
CA LEU A 67 -48.89 18.90 -22.56
C LEU A 67 -49.57 17.62 -22.03
N ILE A 68 -50.84 17.76 -21.62
CA ILE A 68 -51.79 16.68 -21.31
C ILE A 68 -53.00 16.85 -22.24
N ALA A 69 -53.58 15.75 -22.73
CA ALA A 69 -54.87 15.77 -23.42
C ALA A 69 -55.82 14.70 -22.86
N ASN A 70 -57.06 15.10 -22.59
CA ASN A 70 -58.19 14.27 -22.15
C ASN A 70 -59.13 13.97 -23.32
N HIS A 71 -59.91 12.86 -23.28
CA HIS A 71 -61.17 12.76 -24.04
C HIS A 71 -62.20 11.78 -23.44
N SER A 72 -63.47 11.95 -23.85
CA SER A 72 -64.70 11.39 -23.27
C SER A 72 -65.76 11.15 -24.39
N SER A 73 -66.94 10.53 -24.24
CA SER A 73 -67.62 9.87 -23.11
C SER A 73 -68.92 9.14 -23.56
N CYS A 74 -69.13 7.88 -23.16
CA CYS A 74 -70.45 7.21 -23.03
C CYS A 74 -71.30 6.99 -24.34
N PRO A 75 -72.46 6.26 -24.38
CA PRO A 75 -73.13 5.44 -23.34
C PRO A 75 -73.89 4.12 -23.79
N VAL A 76 -74.58 3.46 -22.83
CA VAL A 76 -75.81 2.59 -22.92
C VAL A 76 -75.77 1.06 -23.30
N ASN A 77 -76.16 0.24 -22.31
CA ASN A 77 -76.90 -1.06 -22.27
C ASN A 77 -76.73 -2.20 -23.34
N GLN A 78 -76.34 -3.38 -22.85
CA GLN A 78 -77.29 -4.52 -22.69
C GLN A 78 -76.83 -5.57 -21.65
N LYS A 79 -77.72 -5.96 -20.72
CA LYS A 79 -77.43 -6.94 -19.65
C LYS A 79 -77.85 -8.37 -20.05
N ARG A 80 -76.91 -9.26 -20.45
CA ARG A 80 -77.06 -10.73 -20.33
C ARG A 80 -75.80 -11.61 -20.54
N SER A 81 -74.62 -11.21 -20.06
CA SER A 81 -73.41 -12.07 -20.07
C SER A 81 -72.48 -11.97 -18.83
N LEU A 82 -72.86 -11.15 -17.84
CA LEU A 82 -71.94 -10.60 -16.83
C LEU A 82 -71.32 -11.59 -15.81
N LYS A 83 -71.73 -12.87 -15.80
CA LYS A 83 -71.14 -13.89 -14.91
C LYS A 83 -70.04 -14.72 -15.57
N MET A 84 -70.14 -15.02 -16.88
CA MET A 84 -69.10 -15.78 -17.58
C MET A 84 -67.92 -14.88 -17.99
N LEU A 85 -68.21 -13.65 -18.44
CA LEU A 85 -67.16 -12.69 -18.82
C LEU A 85 -66.30 -12.26 -17.63
N LYS A 86 -66.88 -12.17 -16.41
CA LYS A 86 -66.11 -11.83 -15.20
C LYS A 86 -65.11 -12.92 -14.80
N ALA A 87 -65.43 -14.20 -15.00
CA ALA A 87 -64.47 -15.28 -14.78
C ALA A 87 -63.31 -15.19 -15.78
N PHE A 88 -63.62 -15.05 -17.07
CA PHE A 88 -62.61 -14.98 -18.12
C PHE A 88 -61.71 -13.73 -18.01
N LEU A 89 -62.28 -12.56 -17.65
CA LEU A 89 -61.49 -11.35 -17.40
C LEU A 89 -60.59 -11.51 -16.16
N LEU A 90 -61.04 -12.18 -15.10
CA LEU A 90 -60.20 -12.37 -13.90
C LEU A 90 -59.00 -13.28 -14.22
N THR A 91 -59.21 -14.36 -14.98
CA THR A 91 -58.11 -15.24 -15.42
C THR A 91 -57.17 -14.52 -16.39
N LEU A 92 -57.68 -13.67 -17.28
CA LEU A 92 -56.85 -12.88 -18.20
C LEU A 92 -56.07 -11.78 -17.47
N ILE A 93 -56.65 -11.13 -16.45
CA ILE A 93 -56.01 -10.08 -15.65
C ILE A 93 -54.98 -10.67 -14.67
N LEU A 94 -55.23 -11.84 -14.08
CA LEU A 94 -54.25 -12.54 -13.24
C LEU A 94 -53.12 -13.17 -14.10
N GLY A 95 -53.46 -13.76 -15.25
CA GLY A 95 -52.50 -14.32 -16.19
C GLY A 95 -51.59 -13.27 -16.84
N THR A 96 -52.17 -12.15 -17.31
CA THR A 96 -51.36 -11.01 -17.80
C THR A 96 -50.72 -10.24 -16.65
N GLY A 97 -51.27 -10.26 -15.44
CA GLY A 97 -50.67 -9.67 -14.23
C GLY A 97 -49.34 -10.33 -13.84
N LEU A 98 -49.26 -11.66 -13.82
CA LEU A 98 -47.99 -12.36 -13.55
C LEU A 98 -46.96 -12.19 -14.68
N VAL A 99 -47.39 -12.10 -15.94
CA VAL A 99 -46.46 -11.83 -17.06
C VAL A 99 -45.99 -10.37 -17.04
N SER A 100 -46.88 -9.42 -16.75
CA SER A 100 -46.54 -7.99 -16.74
C SER A 100 -45.80 -7.52 -15.50
N GLN A 101 -45.91 -8.17 -14.33
CA GLN A 101 -45.05 -7.84 -13.18
C GLN A 101 -43.55 -8.08 -13.48
N ASN A 102 -43.21 -9.03 -14.36
CA ASN A 102 -41.83 -9.22 -14.84
C ASN A 102 -41.40 -8.21 -15.91
N PHE A 103 -42.32 -7.41 -16.47
CA PHE A 103 -42.03 -6.36 -17.48
C PHE A 103 -42.27 -4.93 -16.98
N LEU A 104 -42.94 -4.73 -15.83
CA LEU A 104 -43.35 -3.41 -15.30
C LEU A 104 -42.58 -2.99 -14.04
N LEU A 105 -41.79 -3.87 -13.43
CA LEU A 105 -40.68 -3.40 -12.63
C LEU A 105 -39.58 -2.98 -13.62
N PRO A 106 -39.24 -1.67 -13.74
CA PRO A 106 -38.03 -1.32 -14.44
C PRO A 106 -36.87 -1.95 -13.66
N ILE A 107 -36.27 -3.00 -14.24
CA ILE A 107 -34.86 -3.30 -13.96
C ILE A 107 -34.17 -1.96 -14.16
N PRO A 108 -33.57 -1.35 -13.12
CA PRO A 108 -32.97 -0.05 -13.26
C PRO A 108 -31.99 -0.14 -14.42
N ALA A 109 -32.25 0.63 -15.47
CA ALA A 109 -31.41 0.67 -16.65
C ALA A 109 -30.08 1.28 -16.21
N TYR A 110 -29.19 0.43 -15.71
CA TYR A 110 -27.81 0.76 -15.45
C TYR A 110 -27.20 1.07 -16.80
N SER A 111 -27.27 2.36 -17.13
CA SER A 111 -26.70 2.99 -18.31
C SER A 111 -25.35 2.36 -18.60
N GLN A 112 -25.08 2.09 -19.89
CA GLN A 112 -23.76 1.73 -20.38
C GLN A 112 -22.81 2.88 -20.03
N SER A 113 -22.19 2.79 -18.85
CA SER A 113 -21.34 3.85 -18.34
C SER A 113 -19.98 3.78 -19.01
N GLU A 114 -19.43 4.94 -19.30
CA GLU A 114 -17.99 5.14 -19.51
C GLU A 114 -17.18 4.39 -18.42
N GLU A 115 -15.93 4.06 -18.74
CA GLU A 115 -15.05 3.24 -17.89
C GLU A 115 -14.60 4.00 -16.63
N ILE A 116 -15.54 4.20 -15.70
CA ILE A 116 -15.34 4.91 -14.43
C ILE A 116 -14.72 3.94 -13.42
N TYR A 117 -13.39 3.88 -13.43
CA TYR A 117 -12.62 3.32 -12.32
C TYR A 117 -12.98 4.04 -11.01
N PRO A 118 -13.06 3.34 -9.86
CA PRO A 118 -13.17 4.00 -8.57
C PRO A 118 -11.91 4.84 -8.30
N GLU A 119 -12.01 5.82 -7.39
CA GLU A 119 -10.84 6.56 -6.90
C GLU A 119 -9.80 5.58 -6.33
N GLY A 120 -8.60 5.56 -6.91
CA GLY A 120 -7.55 4.58 -6.61
C GLY A 120 -6.55 4.47 -7.76
N ASP A 121 -5.69 3.46 -7.70
CA ASP A 121 -4.69 3.19 -8.74
C ASP A 121 -5.35 2.61 -10.01
N GLN A 122 -5.62 3.49 -10.97
CA GLN A 122 -6.16 3.13 -12.29
C GLN A 122 -5.23 2.19 -13.08
N GLU A 123 -3.93 2.27 -12.86
CA GLU A 123 -2.93 1.46 -13.55
C GLU A 123 -2.86 0.04 -12.98
N TYR A 124 -3.11 -0.13 -11.68
CA TYR A 124 -3.39 -1.42 -11.05
C TYR A 124 -4.72 -2.02 -11.55
N PHE A 125 -5.80 -1.23 -11.60
CA PHE A 125 -7.10 -1.73 -12.08
C PHE A 125 -7.06 -2.22 -13.53
N LYS A 126 -6.38 -1.50 -14.43
CA LYS A 126 -6.15 -1.95 -15.82
C LYS A 126 -5.36 -3.26 -15.88
N ALA A 127 -4.29 -3.38 -15.08
CA ALA A 127 -3.49 -4.61 -15.02
C ALA A 127 -4.32 -5.79 -14.50
N LEU A 128 -5.11 -5.59 -13.45
CA LEU A 128 -6.03 -6.60 -12.89
C LEU A 128 -7.06 -7.07 -13.94
N LEU A 129 -7.74 -6.16 -14.63
CA LEU A 129 -8.69 -6.49 -15.71
C LEU A 129 -8.02 -7.14 -16.93
N GLY A 130 -6.74 -6.84 -17.17
CA GLY A 130 -5.90 -7.54 -18.15
C GLY A 130 -5.69 -9.00 -17.77
N LEU A 131 -5.34 -9.27 -16.50
CA LEU A 131 -5.10 -10.61 -15.98
C LEU A 131 -6.36 -11.48 -15.90
N GLU A 132 -7.56 -10.90 -15.81
CA GLU A 132 -8.80 -11.70 -15.87
C GLU A 132 -9.03 -12.40 -17.21
N LYS A 133 -8.37 -11.93 -18.28
CA LYS A 133 -8.41 -12.53 -19.63
C LYS A 133 -7.42 -13.68 -19.79
N ASP A 134 -6.52 -13.87 -18.83
CA ASP A 134 -5.59 -15.00 -18.76
C ASP A 134 -6.28 -16.17 -18.02
N GLU A 135 -6.85 -17.09 -18.80
CA GLU A 135 -7.52 -18.28 -18.25
C GLU A 135 -6.56 -19.24 -17.52
N GLU A 136 -5.25 -19.24 -17.81
CA GLU A 136 -4.29 -20.05 -17.04
C GLU A 136 -4.08 -19.45 -15.64
N TYR A 137 -3.92 -18.12 -15.55
CA TYR A 137 -3.80 -17.41 -14.27
C TYR A 137 -5.11 -17.44 -13.46
N LYS A 138 -6.27 -17.26 -14.12
CA LYS A 138 -7.58 -17.38 -13.48
C LYS A 138 -7.83 -18.80 -12.96
N LYS A 139 -7.48 -19.84 -13.73
CA LYS A 139 -7.50 -21.22 -13.23
C LYS A 139 -6.56 -21.40 -12.05
N PHE A 140 -5.36 -20.85 -12.10
CA PHE A 140 -4.40 -20.89 -10.98
C PHE A 140 -4.96 -20.23 -9.69
N LEU A 141 -5.64 -19.08 -9.80
CA LEU A 141 -6.29 -18.43 -8.65
C LEU A 141 -7.52 -19.22 -8.13
N MET A 142 -8.35 -19.75 -9.04
CA MET A 142 -9.47 -20.61 -8.67
C MET A 142 -8.99 -21.91 -8.00
N ASP A 143 -7.88 -22.47 -8.49
CA ASP A 143 -7.20 -23.57 -7.82
C ASP A 143 -6.74 -23.11 -6.43
N SER A 144 -6.06 -21.96 -6.25
CA SER A 144 -5.52 -21.55 -4.94
C SER A 144 -6.57 -21.36 -3.84
N VAL A 145 -7.82 -20.99 -4.18
CA VAL A 145 -8.95 -20.91 -3.24
C VAL A 145 -9.70 -22.23 -3.03
N SER A 146 -9.49 -23.22 -3.90
CA SER A 146 -10.10 -24.54 -3.79
C SER A 146 -9.26 -25.47 -2.91
N TYR A 147 -9.87 -26.03 -1.86
CA TYR A 147 -9.26 -27.03 -0.97
C TYR A 147 -9.10 -28.43 -1.60
N ALA A 148 -9.37 -28.58 -2.91
CA ALA A 148 -9.17 -29.83 -3.63
C ALA A 148 -7.68 -30.25 -3.71
N SER A 149 -7.46 -31.55 -3.94
CA SER A 149 -6.18 -32.12 -4.37
C SER A 149 -5.02 -31.94 -3.39
N GLY A 150 -5.16 -32.48 -2.17
CA GLY A 150 -4.03 -32.66 -1.23
C GLY A 150 -3.50 -31.37 -0.58
N LYS A 151 -4.23 -30.27 -0.69
CA LYS A 151 -3.82 -28.97 -0.15
C LYS A 151 -3.87 -28.92 1.36
N LYS A 152 -2.99 -28.09 1.92
CA LYS A 152 -2.95 -27.83 3.35
C LYS A 152 -4.20 -27.05 3.75
N VAL A 153 -5.03 -27.67 4.59
CA VAL A 153 -6.16 -27.03 5.28
C VAL A 153 -5.85 -27.08 6.76
N GLU A 154 -5.36 -25.97 7.31
CA GLU A 154 -5.30 -25.77 8.75
C GLU A 154 -6.60 -25.11 9.20
N TYR A 155 -7.21 -25.65 10.26
CA TYR A 155 -8.26 -24.96 11.00
C TYR A 155 -7.67 -24.47 12.32
N VAL A 156 -7.55 -23.15 12.44
CA VAL A 156 -7.19 -22.45 13.67
C VAL A 156 -8.48 -21.87 14.24
N ASP A 157 -8.82 -22.25 15.47
CA ASP A 157 -9.91 -21.61 16.18
C ASP A 157 -9.45 -20.23 16.67
N TYR A 158 -9.83 -19.18 15.93
CA TYR A 158 -9.49 -17.81 16.33
C TYR A 158 -10.36 -17.42 17.53
N LYS A 159 -9.77 -17.53 18.73
CA LYS A 159 -10.32 -17.10 20.04
C LYS A 159 -10.51 -15.57 20.16
N GLY A 160 -10.93 -14.90 19.09
CA GLY A 160 -11.53 -13.57 19.20
C GLY A 160 -12.78 -13.69 20.08
N VAL A 161 -13.02 -12.65 20.90
CA VAL A 161 -14.07 -12.62 21.93
C VAL A 161 -15.38 -13.20 21.37
N ARG A 162 -15.68 -14.45 21.74
CA ARG A 162 -17.01 -15.02 21.55
C ARG A 162 -17.94 -14.07 22.30
N PRO A 163 -19.04 -13.58 21.71
CA PRO A 163 -20.03 -12.82 22.45
C PRO A 163 -20.34 -13.62 23.71
N THR A 164 -20.05 -13.07 24.90
CA THR A 164 -20.35 -13.79 26.13
C THR A 164 -21.85 -13.96 26.15
N VAL A 165 -22.29 -15.22 26.11
CA VAL A 165 -23.70 -15.56 26.28
C VAL A 165 -23.93 -15.52 27.77
N ASP A 166 -23.94 -14.29 28.30
CA ASP A 166 -24.51 -13.94 29.61
C ASP A 166 -26.05 -13.81 29.49
N GLY A 167 -26.62 -14.40 28.43
CA GLY A 167 -28.03 -14.73 28.36
C GLY A 167 -28.29 -15.84 29.36
N GLU A 168 -28.85 -15.46 30.51
CA GLU A 168 -29.44 -16.39 31.47
C GLU A 168 -30.30 -17.41 30.71
N GLU A 169 -30.27 -18.68 31.15
CA GLU A 169 -31.16 -19.73 30.68
C GLU A 169 -32.60 -19.45 31.16
N GLY A 170 -33.21 -18.40 30.60
CA GLY A 170 -34.57 -17.99 30.89
C GLY A 170 -35.53 -19.11 30.52
N GLU A 171 -36.27 -19.61 31.51
CA GLU A 171 -37.18 -20.74 31.33
C GLU A 171 -38.15 -20.52 30.15
N PRO A 172 -38.45 -21.55 29.34
CA PRO A 172 -39.41 -21.46 28.24
C PRO A 172 -40.85 -21.45 28.78
N GLY A 173 -41.27 -20.32 29.38
CA GLY A 173 -42.51 -20.24 30.16
C GLY A 173 -43.21 -18.88 30.12
N GLY A 174 -43.92 -18.57 29.02
CA GLY A 174 -44.85 -17.43 29.00
C GLY A 174 -45.49 -17.14 27.64
N PRO A 175 -46.83 -17.15 27.50
CA PRO A 175 -47.50 -16.72 26.27
C PRO A 175 -47.50 -15.18 26.17
N GLY A 176 -46.35 -14.63 25.82
CA GLY A 176 -46.13 -13.19 25.79
C GLY A 176 -44.65 -12.83 25.70
N MET A 177 -43.93 -13.31 24.69
CA MET A 177 -42.62 -12.77 24.37
C MET A 177 -42.77 -11.30 23.98
N ASP A 178 -42.35 -10.40 24.86
CA ASP A 178 -42.25 -8.98 24.56
C ASP A 178 -41.34 -8.75 23.34
N ALA A 179 -41.67 -7.74 22.53
CA ALA A 179 -40.90 -7.37 21.36
C ALA A 179 -39.44 -7.03 21.70
N GLY A 180 -39.15 -6.58 22.93
CA GLY A 180 -37.80 -6.41 23.45
C GLY A 180 -36.99 -7.70 23.46
N HIS A 181 -37.58 -8.82 23.90
CA HIS A 181 -36.93 -10.13 23.98
C HIS A 181 -36.60 -10.68 22.57
N VAL A 182 -37.57 -10.64 21.65
CA VAL A 182 -37.37 -11.08 20.25
C VAL A 182 -36.29 -10.24 19.56
N LYS A 183 -36.25 -8.93 19.82
CA LYS A 183 -35.20 -8.03 19.31
C LYS A 183 -33.81 -8.39 19.83
N GLN A 184 -33.70 -8.73 21.11
CA GLN A 184 -32.42 -9.15 21.73
C GLN A 184 -31.92 -10.47 21.13
N GLN A 185 -32.76 -11.51 21.08
CA GLN A 185 -32.42 -12.79 20.44
C GLN A 185 -32.00 -12.63 18.98
N THR A 186 -32.68 -11.76 18.22
CA THR A 186 -32.32 -11.44 16.83
C THR A 186 -30.92 -10.83 16.75
N TYR A 187 -30.58 -9.91 17.65
CA TYR A 187 -29.28 -9.25 17.69
C TYR A 187 -28.14 -10.23 18.05
N GLU A 188 -28.38 -11.14 18.99
CA GLU A 188 -27.45 -12.21 19.38
C GLU A 188 -27.22 -13.20 18.23
N ALA A 189 -28.28 -13.63 17.54
CA ALA A 189 -28.17 -14.48 16.36
C ALA A 189 -27.33 -13.83 15.25
N MET A 190 -27.52 -12.52 14.99
CA MET A 190 -26.71 -11.76 14.04
C MET A 190 -25.24 -11.67 14.47
N ARG A 191 -24.94 -11.44 15.77
CA ARG A 191 -23.57 -11.44 16.31
C ARG A 191 -22.90 -12.81 16.17
N ASN A 192 -23.62 -13.90 16.45
CA ASN A 192 -23.11 -15.26 16.31
C ASN A 192 -22.80 -15.61 14.85
N MET A 193 -23.65 -15.19 13.90
CA MET A 193 -23.39 -15.34 12.47
C MET A 193 -22.16 -14.52 12.01
N ASP A 194 -22.00 -13.28 12.49
CA ASP A 194 -20.84 -12.44 12.17
C ASP A 194 -19.53 -13.02 12.74
N TRP A 195 -19.56 -13.56 13.96
CA TRP A 195 -18.43 -14.30 14.56
C TRP A 195 -18.07 -15.56 13.75
N PHE A 196 -19.07 -16.38 13.40
CA PHE A 196 -18.87 -17.58 12.59
C PHE A 196 -18.27 -17.23 11.22
N ARG A 197 -18.79 -16.20 10.54
CA ARG A 197 -18.23 -15.69 9.27
C ARG A 197 -16.78 -15.24 9.45
N LYS A 198 -16.47 -14.47 10.51
CA LYS A 198 -15.10 -14.00 10.79
C LYS A 198 -14.13 -15.16 10.98
N ASN A 199 -14.46 -16.16 11.78
CA ASN A 199 -13.57 -17.29 12.05
C ASN A 199 -13.32 -18.14 10.78
N ASN A 200 -14.36 -18.42 9.98
CA ASN A 200 -14.20 -19.11 8.70
C ASN A 200 -13.38 -18.27 7.70
N TYR A 201 -13.58 -16.96 7.67
CA TYR A 201 -12.83 -16.06 6.80
C TYR A 201 -11.33 -16.00 7.15
N GLN A 202 -10.97 -15.95 8.43
CA GLN A 202 -9.55 -16.00 8.84
C GLN A 202 -8.87 -17.31 8.39
N ASN A 203 -9.55 -18.44 8.59
CA ASN A 203 -9.09 -19.74 8.11
C ASN A 203 -9.00 -19.80 6.58
N PHE A 204 -9.95 -19.19 5.86
CA PHE A 204 -9.90 -19.06 4.41
C PHE A 204 -8.67 -18.29 3.95
N ILE A 205 -8.46 -17.04 4.38
CA ILE A 205 -7.33 -16.22 3.91
C ILE A 205 -5.99 -16.85 4.30
N ARG A 206 -5.88 -17.47 5.49
CA ARG A 206 -4.71 -18.26 5.88
C ARG A 206 -4.42 -19.37 4.87
N ASN A 207 -5.41 -20.24 4.62
CA ASN A 207 -5.21 -21.40 3.76
C ASN A 207 -4.97 -21.02 2.29
N VAL A 208 -5.64 -20.00 1.75
CA VAL A 208 -5.36 -19.48 0.40
C VAL A 208 -3.90 -19.02 0.30
N GLY A 209 -3.46 -18.20 1.26
CA GLY A 209 -2.10 -17.67 1.31
C GLY A 209 -1.04 -18.76 1.40
N HIS A 210 -1.34 -19.84 2.14
CA HIS A 210 -0.45 -21.00 2.28
C HIS A 210 -0.47 -21.97 1.08
N ASN A 211 -1.38 -21.80 0.12
CA ASN A 211 -1.49 -22.63 -1.08
C ASN A 211 -1.06 -21.92 -2.39
N ILE A 212 -0.59 -20.67 -2.31
CA ILE A 212 -0.05 -19.90 -3.43
C ILE A 212 1.46 -20.18 -3.62
N TYR A 213 1.83 -20.61 -4.84
CA TYR A 213 3.20 -20.95 -5.25
C TYR A 213 3.39 -20.68 -6.76
N PRO A 214 4.60 -20.32 -7.22
CA PRO A 214 5.77 -20.00 -6.40
C PRO A 214 5.61 -18.65 -5.70
N LEU A 215 6.23 -18.52 -4.53
CA LEU A 215 6.22 -17.31 -3.72
C LEU A 215 7.65 -17.01 -3.27
N ILE A 216 8.08 -15.75 -3.38
CA ILE A 216 9.25 -15.24 -2.67
C ILE A 216 8.81 -14.30 -1.55
N ILE A 217 9.37 -14.48 -0.36
CA ILE A 217 9.36 -13.45 0.70
C ILE A 217 10.74 -12.81 0.73
N ALA A 218 10.82 -11.50 0.53
CA ALA A 218 12.07 -10.73 0.53
C ALA A 218 12.17 -9.93 1.83
N SER A 219 12.66 -10.56 2.89
CA SER A 219 12.70 -10.01 4.24
C SER A 219 14.03 -9.31 4.54
N ASP A 220 13.98 -8.23 5.31
CA ASP A 220 15.12 -7.60 5.99
C ASP A 220 15.00 -7.66 7.53
N TYR A 221 13.93 -8.26 8.04
CA TYR A 221 13.61 -8.40 9.45
C TYR A 221 13.47 -9.89 9.80
N GLU A 222 14.61 -10.60 9.79
CA GLU A 222 14.72 -11.94 10.32
C GLU A 222 15.65 -11.95 11.53
N PRO A 223 15.24 -12.56 12.67
CA PRO A 223 16.09 -12.66 13.86
C PRO A 223 17.45 -13.30 13.56
N GLY A 224 18.53 -12.59 13.87
CA GLY A 224 19.90 -13.02 13.59
C GLY A 224 20.36 -12.80 12.14
N LYS A 225 19.56 -12.11 11.32
CA LYS A 225 19.90 -11.65 9.96
C LYS A 225 19.57 -10.16 9.76
N GLU A 226 19.53 -9.40 10.85
CA GLU A 226 19.42 -7.94 10.80
C GLU A 226 20.68 -7.36 10.14
N GLY A 227 20.56 -6.19 9.50
CA GLY A 227 21.72 -5.52 8.90
C GLY A 227 22.18 -6.08 7.55
N VAL A 228 22.16 -7.40 7.32
CA VAL A 228 22.71 -8.08 6.12
C VAL A 228 22.09 -7.64 4.78
N GLY A 229 20.96 -6.92 4.79
CA GLY A 229 20.39 -6.24 3.62
C GLY A 229 19.07 -6.85 3.17
N SER A 230 19.10 -8.06 2.63
CA SER A 230 17.88 -8.82 2.33
C SER A 230 18.15 -10.32 2.32
N THR A 231 17.29 -11.08 2.98
CA THR A 231 17.21 -12.53 2.80
C THR A 231 15.94 -12.87 2.04
N TYR A 232 16.10 -13.62 0.97
CA TYR A 232 15.01 -14.07 0.11
C TYR A 232 14.66 -15.51 0.46
N TYR A 233 13.35 -15.80 0.55
CA TYR A 233 12.80 -17.12 0.86
C TYR A 233 11.93 -17.61 -0.28
N LEU A 234 12.38 -18.61 -1.02
CA LEU A 234 11.63 -19.23 -2.11
C LEU A 234 10.80 -20.41 -1.60
N TYR A 235 9.50 -20.22 -1.65
CA TYR A 235 8.49 -21.25 -1.42
C TYR A 235 8.10 -21.86 -2.77
N ARG A 236 8.39 -23.15 -2.94
CA ARG A 236 7.91 -23.97 -4.07
C ARG A 236 6.95 -25.05 -3.54
N ARG A 237 5.99 -25.48 -4.37
CA ARG A 237 5.07 -26.57 -4.00
C ARG A 237 5.86 -27.86 -3.74
N ASP A 238 5.52 -28.57 -2.67
CA ASP A 238 6.07 -29.87 -2.25
C ASP A 238 7.61 -29.91 -2.12
N ARG A 239 8.24 -28.77 -1.81
CA ARG A 239 9.69 -28.68 -1.53
C ARG A 239 9.96 -27.97 -0.20
N PRO A 240 11.10 -28.25 0.45
CA PRO A 240 11.61 -27.40 1.52
C PRO A 240 11.72 -25.93 1.08
N VAL A 241 11.56 -25.00 2.02
CA VAL A 241 11.79 -23.58 1.76
C VAL A 241 13.28 -23.37 1.53
N GLU A 242 13.62 -22.75 0.40
CA GLU A 242 14.99 -22.39 0.07
C GLU A 242 15.23 -20.93 0.48
N SER A 243 16.43 -20.60 0.94
CA SER A 243 16.76 -19.22 1.33
C SER A 243 18.13 -18.80 0.84
N VAL A 244 18.27 -17.51 0.53
CA VAL A 244 19.55 -16.90 0.14
C VAL A 244 19.68 -15.50 0.71
N THR A 245 20.82 -15.23 1.33
CA THR A 245 21.29 -13.91 1.75
C THR A 245 22.47 -13.57 0.84
N PRO A 246 22.24 -12.90 -0.32
CA PRO A 246 23.22 -12.87 -1.41
C PRO A 246 24.28 -11.77 -1.27
N THR A 247 24.04 -10.80 -0.38
CA THR A 247 24.94 -9.70 -0.04
C THR A 247 26.21 -10.19 0.64
N SER A 248 27.31 -9.47 0.44
CA SER A 248 28.62 -9.79 1.03
C SER A 248 28.92 -8.96 2.28
N VAL A 249 29.94 -9.35 3.05
CA VAL A 249 30.46 -8.54 4.17
C VAL A 249 30.80 -7.10 3.75
N MET A 250 31.24 -6.88 2.51
CA MET A 250 31.49 -5.53 1.98
C MET A 250 30.22 -4.67 1.91
N TYR A 251 29.06 -5.27 1.60
CA TYR A 251 27.77 -4.55 1.67
C TYR A 251 27.48 -4.09 3.11
N GLU A 252 27.69 -4.98 4.08
CA GLU A 252 27.48 -4.67 5.49
C GLU A 252 28.43 -3.56 5.96
N MET A 253 29.70 -3.59 5.55
CA MET A 253 30.67 -2.53 5.86
C MET A 253 30.25 -1.17 5.29
N GLU A 254 29.94 -1.08 3.99
CA GLU A 254 29.51 0.18 3.36
C GLU A 254 28.18 0.68 3.95
N LYS A 255 27.27 -0.24 4.31
CA LYS A 255 26.05 0.08 5.04
C LYS A 255 26.35 0.61 6.44
N ILE A 256 27.24 0.00 7.21
CA ILE A 256 27.64 0.47 8.54
C ILE A 256 28.18 1.90 8.44
N LEU A 257 29.11 2.15 7.50
CA LEU A 257 29.64 3.50 7.24
C LEU A 257 28.54 4.52 6.98
N ALA A 258 27.55 4.19 6.13
CA ALA A 258 26.42 5.07 5.84
C ALA A 258 25.54 5.36 7.07
N HIS A 259 25.47 4.45 8.06
CA HIS A 259 24.67 4.64 9.27
C HIS A 259 25.42 5.32 10.42
N ILE A 260 26.75 5.55 10.33
CA ILE A 260 27.52 6.14 11.43
C ILE A 260 26.93 7.46 11.98
N PRO A 261 26.56 8.47 11.16
CA PRO A 261 26.02 9.72 11.71
C PRO A 261 24.70 9.52 12.45
N MET A 262 23.87 8.58 11.99
CA MET A 262 22.62 8.20 12.66
C MET A 262 22.90 7.49 13.99
N GLY A 263 23.93 6.63 14.05
CA GLY A 263 24.40 6.03 15.30
C GLY A 263 24.86 7.08 16.31
N VAL A 264 25.66 8.05 15.86
CA VAL A 264 26.06 9.21 16.68
C VAL A 264 24.83 9.99 17.16
N PHE A 265 23.87 10.31 16.28
CA PHE A 265 22.63 11.00 16.65
C PHE A 265 21.84 10.29 17.76
N ILE A 266 21.66 8.97 17.63
CA ILE A 266 20.93 8.16 18.63
C ILE A 266 21.61 8.24 20.00
N VAL A 267 22.94 8.34 20.02
CA VAL A 267 23.74 8.46 21.24
C VAL A 267 23.68 9.88 21.85
N ILE A 268 23.81 10.96 21.06
CA ILE A 268 23.90 12.33 21.61
C ILE A 268 22.54 13.02 21.79
N SER A 269 21.56 12.75 20.92
CA SER A 269 20.30 13.53 20.88
C SER A 269 19.45 13.52 22.16
N PRO A 270 19.47 12.49 23.04
CA PRO A 270 18.81 12.56 24.35
C PRO A 270 19.34 13.68 25.27
N TYR A 271 20.51 14.24 24.97
CA TYR A 271 21.23 15.17 25.84
C TYR A 271 21.30 16.62 25.30
N PHE A 272 20.69 16.92 24.15
CA PHE A 272 20.78 18.24 23.49
C PHE A 272 20.28 19.40 24.38
N ASP A 273 19.06 19.31 24.91
CA ASP A 273 18.37 20.46 25.51
C ASP A 273 18.67 20.69 27.00
N ASN A 274 19.48 19.83 27.63
CA ASN A 274 19.49 19.73 29.10
C ASN A 274 20.89 19.67 29.74
N VAL A 275 21.85 20.45 29.24
CA VAL A 275 23.24 20.51 29.77
C VAL A 275 23.28 20.66 31.30
N ALA A 276 22.39 21.47 31.89
CA ALA A 276 22.34 21.72 33.33
C ALA A 276 21.79 20.56 34.18
N ASN A 277 21.04 19.61 33.60
CA ASN A 277 20.50 18.44 34.30
C ASN A 277 20.78 17.14 33.52
N ARG A 278 21.94 17.03 32.85
CA ARG A 278 22.41 15.75 32.32
C ARG A 278 22.61 14.77 33.48
N PRO A 279 22.21 13.50 33.33
CA PRO A 279 22.49 12.49 34.35
C PRO A 279 24.01 12.28 34.47
N GLU A 280 24.45 11.87 35.66
CA GLU A 280 25.82 11.38 35.85
C GLU A 280 26.08 10.19 34.89
N GLY A 281 27.24 10.17 34.24
CA GLY A 281 27.59 9.15 33.24
C GLY A 281 26.96 9.33 31.85
N TRP A 282 26.37 10.49 31.52
CA TRP A 282 25.81 10.73 30.17
C TRP A 282 26.86 10.58 29.05
N GLU A 283 28.15 10.76 29.33
CA GLU A 283 29.24 10.56 28.38
C GLU A 283 29.60 9.08 28.13
N GLU A 284 29.13 8.13 28.96
CA GLU A 284 29.51 6.71 28.84
C GLU A 284 29.18 6.11 27.46
N PRO A 285 27.98 6.32 26.87
CA PRO A 285 27.66 5.80 25.54
C PRO A 285 28.50 6.44 24.42
N LEU A 286 28.95 7.70 24.60
CA LEU A 286 29.86 8.36 23.66
C LEU A 286 31.25 7.75 23.73
N ILE A 287 31.74 7.49 24.95
CA ILE A 287 33.02 6.82 25.21
C ILE A 287 33.01 5.41 24.63
N GLU A 288 31.91 4.66 24.77
CA GLU A 288 31.75 3.33 24.17
C GLU A 288 31.73 3.39 22.64
N TYR A 289 30.94 4.28 22.04
CA TYR A 289 30.92 4.47 20.59
C TYR A 289 32.29 4.85 20.05
N LYS A 290 33.02 5.73 20.75
CA LYS A 290 34.39 6.12 20.41
C LYS A 290 35.36 4.92 20.44
N LYS A 291 35.29 4.05 21.46
CA LYS A 291 36.09 2.81 21.52
C LYS A 291 35.84 1.91 20.30
N HIS A 292 34.59 1.77 19.86
CA HIS A 292 34.28 1.02 18.64
C HIS A 292 34.90 1.66 17.38
N VAL A 293 34.83 2.99 17.25
CA VAL A 293 35.47 3.75 16.15
C VAL A 293 36.99 3.54 16.15
N GLU A 294 37.66 3.63 17.30
CA GLU A 294 39.10 3.41 17.44
C GLU A 294 39.50 1.96 17.11
N ASN A 295 38.73 0.97 17.58
CA ASN A 295 38.95 -0.43 17.27
C ASN A 295 38.82 -0.73 15.76
N ILE A 296 37.82 -0.15 15.08
CA ILE A 296 37.67 -0.29 13.63
C ILE A 296 38.89 0.32 12.92
N LYS A 297 39.37 1.50 13.32
CA LYS A 297 40.55 2.15 12.74
C LYS A 297 41.82 1.30 12.85
N GLU A 298 42.04 0.62 13.98
CA GLU A 298 43.20 -0.26 14.18
C GLU A 298 43.20 -1.47 13.23
N HIS A 299 42.01 -2.02 12.95
CA HIS A 299 41.84 -3.20 12.09
C HIS A 299 41.75 -2.85 10.61
N LEU A 300 41.30 -1.64 10.25
CA LEU A 300 41.11 -1.21 8.87
C LEU A 300 42.39 -1.33 8.03
N GLY A 301 43.53 -0.90 8.57
CA GLY A 301 44.85 -1.00 7.92
C GLY A 301 45.42 -2.42 7.81
N LYS A 302 44.77 -3.41 8.44
CA LYS A 302 45.13 -4.84 8.39
C LYS A 302 44.16 -5.67 7.53
N SER A 303 43.09 -5.05 7.02
CA SER A 303 42.03 -5.70 6.25
C SER A 303 42.32 -5.71 4.75
N ASP A 304 41.65 -6.61 4.01
CA ASP A 304 41.77 -6.79 2.56
C ASP A 304 40.83 -5.87 1.75
N ILE A 305 40.22 -4.88 2.39
CA ILE A 305 39.28 -3.97 1.74
C ILE A 305 39.96 -3.07 0.70
N GLY A 306 39.23 -2.71 -0.35
CA GLY A 306 39.73 -1.85 -1.41
C GLY A 306 40.21 -0.49 -0.88
N GLN A 307 41.33 0.00 -1.41
CA GLN A 307 42.00 1.23 -0.96
C GLN A 307 41.05 2.44 -0.88
N ALA A 308 40.15 2.60 -1.85
CA ALA A 308 39.17 3.69 -1.86
C ALA A 308 38.19 3.62 -0.67
N THR A 309 37.63 2.43 -0.39
CA THR A 309 36.77 2.20 0.78
C THR A 309 37.55 2.40 2.08
N SER A 310 38.80 1.92 2.18
CA SER A 310 39.66 2.15 3.35
C SER A 310 39.91 3.63 3.62
N MET A 311 40.25 4.41 2.58
CA MET A 311 40.48 5.86 2.71
C MET A 311 39.20 6.61 3.13
N ARG A 312 38.05 6.28 2.54
CA ARG A 312 36.75 6.87 2.93
C ARG A 312 36.41 6.51 4.37
N ALA A 313 36.49 5.23 4.74
CA ALA A 313 36.18 4.74 6.08
C ALA A 313 37.06 5.41 7.13
N MET A 314 38.39 5.46 6.94
CA MET A 314 39.30 6.14 7.85
C MET A 314 38.91 7.61 8.01
N LYS A 315 38.61 8.32 6.91
CA LYS A 315 38.21 9.73 6.97
C LYS A 315 36.90 9.95 7.74
N MET A 316 35.91 9.09 7.55
CA MET A 316 34.64 9.14 8.30
C MET A 316 34.86 8.86 9.79
N LEU A 317 35.63 7.82 10.11
CA LEU A 317 35.95 7.42 11.48
C LEU A 317 36.78 8.51 12.21
N ASP A 318 37.70 9.18 11.52
CA ASP A 318 38.41 10.35 12.06
C ASP A 318 37.44 11.49 12.43
N MET A 319 36.52 11.84 11.54
CA MET A 319 35.57 12.93 11.77
C MET A 319 34.63 12.64 12.95
N VAL A 320 34.21 11.37 13.10
CA VAL A 320 33.38 10.90 14.22
C VAL A 320 34.18 10.91 15.52
N ASN A 321 35.43 10.44 15.48
CA ASN A 321 36.31 10.43 16.64
C ASN A 321 36.57 11.84 17.18
N HIS A 322 36.78 12.83 16.29
CA HIS A 322 36.90 14.23 16.69
C HIS A 322 35.61 14.74 17.32
N TYR A 323 34.45 14.58 16.66
CA TYR A 323 33.18 15.07 17.21
C TYR A 323 32.83 14.46 18.58
N LEU A 324 33.05 13.15 18.76
CA LEU A 324 32.84 12.49 20.05
C LEU A 324 33.84 12.98 21.12
N GLN A 325 35.11 13.14 20.77
CA GLN A 325 36.12 13.69 21.69
C GLN A 325 35.79 15.12 22.11
N ASP A 326 35.43 15.99 21.15
CA ASP A 326 35.00 17.37 21.42
C ASP A 326 33.80 17.41 22.38
N CYS A 327 32.82 16.51 22.21
CA CYS A 327 31.66 16.43 23.11
C CYS A 327 32.05 15.99 24.53
N ILE A 328 32.94 15.00 24.66
CA ILE A 328 33.43 14.49 25.95
C ILE A 328 34.27 15.56 26.67
N GLU A 329 35.24 16.19 25.98
CA GLU A 329 36.15 17.17 26.58
C GLU A 329 35.47 18.48 26.97
N SER A 330 34.52 18.96 26.14
CA SER A 330 33.76 20.17 26.44
C SER A 330 32.64 19.97 27.45
N GLY A 331 32.30 18.71 27.78
CA GLY A 331 31.09 18.37 28.54
C GLY A 331 29.79 18.75 27.83
N SER A 332 29.85 19.06 26.53
CA SER A 332 28.76 19.68 25.76
C SER A 332 28.45 18.88 24.50
N GLY A 333 27.34 19.18 23.84
CA GLY A 333 26.92 18.45 22.64
C GLY A 333 25.45 18.71 22.40
N ASP A 334 25.18 19.63 21.47
CA ASP A 334 23.87 20.22 21.21
C ASP A 334 23.44 19.95 19.76
N GLU A 335 22.21 20.36 19.42
CA GLU A 335 21.67 20.18 18.07
C GLU A 335 22.54 20.87 17.01
N GLN A 336 23.11 22.05 17.33
CA GLN A 336 23.87 22.87 16.39
C GLN A 336 25.22 22.24 16.03
N SER A 337 25.97 21.75 17.03
CA SER A 337 27.24 21.04 16.87
C SER A 337 27.03 19.69 16.17
N TYR A 338 26.00 18.92 16.55
CA TYR A 338 25.65 17.69 15.82
C TYR A 338 25.32 17.99 14.35
N ARG A 339 24.51 19.02 14.07
CA ARG A 339 24.14 19.43 12.72
C ARG A 339 25.35 19.83 11.87
N ALA A 340 26.33 20.53 12.46
CA ALA A 340 27.58 20.89 11.79
C ALA A 340 28.43 19.65 11.45
N PHE A 341 28.57 18.72 12.40
CA PHE A 341 29.22 17.41 12.18
C PHE A 341 28.52 16.64 11.05
N ALA A 342 27.20 16.47 11.14
CA ALA A 342 26.38 15.74 10.18
C ALA A 342 26.51 16.32 8.76
N HIS A 343 26.42 17.65 8.60
CA HIS A 343 26.62 18.32 7.32
C HIS A 343 28.01 18.05 6.71
N THR A 344 29.04 17.94 7.55
CA THR A 344 30.42 17.71 7.08
C THR A 344 30.64 16.26 6.63
N ILE A 345 30.02 15.28 7.28
CA ILE A 345 30.19 13.84 6.97
C ILE A 345 29.29 13.33 5.83
N ILE A 346 28.16 14.00 5.55
CA ILE A 346 27.17 13.61 4.52
C ILE A 346 27.75 13.24 3.14
N PRO A 347 28.75 13.93 2.57
CA PRO A 347 29.31 13.54 1.27
C PRO A 347 29.88 12.11 1.26
N TYR A 348 30.59 11.73 2.32
CA TYR A 348 31.15 10.38 2.46
C TYR A 348 30.05 9.33 2.73
N VAL A 349 29.01 9.71 3.48
CA VAL A 349 27.81 8.88 3.71
C VAL A 349 27.11 8.56 2.38
N ALA A 350 26.97 9.56 1.50
CA ALA A 350 26.37 9.38 0.18
C ALA A 350 27.17 8.42 -0.71
N GLU A 351 28.51 8.48 -0.66
CA GLU A 351 29.36 7.51 -1.36
C GLU A 351 29.24 6.09 -0.80
N ALA A 352 29.26 5.93 0.54
CA ALA A 352 29.10 4.63 1.19
C ALA A 352 27.72 4.02 0.91
N MET A 353 26.66 4.83 0.99
CA MET A 353 25.31 4.43 0.62
C MET A 353 25.22 4.00 -0.86
N LYS A 354 25.87 4.72 -1.77
CA LYS A 354 25.95 4.34 -3.18
C LYS A 354 26.65 2.98 -3.36
N ALA A 355 27.81 2.78 -2.74
CA ALA A 355 28.54 1.51 -2.81
C ALA A 355 27.72 0.34 -2.23
N ALA A 356 27.04 0.55 -1.10
CA ALA A 356 26.11 -0.44 -0.53
C ALA A 356 24.96 -0.77 -1.50
N VAL A 357 24.34 0.22 -2.13
CA VAL A 357 23.27 -0.01 -3.13
C VAL A 357 23.79 -0.79 -4.34
N GLU A 358 24.97 -0.44 -4.88
CA GLU A 358 25.59 -1.16 -6.00
C GLU A 358 25.81 -2.65 -5.67
N LEU A 359 26.38 -2.94 -4.49
CA LEU A 359 26.59 -4.31 -4.00
C LEU A 359 25.27 -5.06 -3.78
N GLN A 360 24.25 -4.42 -3.18
CA GLN A 360 22.94 -5.04 -2.93
C GLN A 360 22.19 -5.37 -4.23
N ILE A 361 22.18 -4.43 -5.18
CA ILE A 361 21.50 -4.62 -6.46
C ILE A 361 22.21 -5.72 -7.28
N GLN A 362 23.55 -5.72 -7.35
CA GLN A 362 24.30 -6.76 -8.05
C GLN A 362 24.04 -8.16 -7.46
N ALA A 363 24.13 -8.28 -6.13
CA ALA A 363 23.87 -9.52 -5.41
C ALA A 363 22.42 -10.02 -5.59
N GLY A 364 21.44 -9.13 -5.38
CA GLY A 364 20.02 -9.44 -5.51
C GLY A 364 19.62 -9.83 -6.94
N LEU A 365 20.05 -9.07 -7.95
CA LEU A 365 19.79 -9.42 -9.36
C LEU A 365 20.42 -10.75 -9.75
N SER A 366 21.63 -11.06 -9.28
CA SER A 366 22.29 -12.35 -9.55
C SER A 366 21.47 -13.51 -8.98
N ALA A 367 21.15 -13.47 -7.69
CA ALA A 367 20.39 -14.51 -7.00
C ALA A 367 18.97 -14.69 -7.59
N MET A 368 18.25 -13.59 -7.83
CA MET A 368 16.90 -13.67 -8.37
C MET A 368 16.89 -14.11 -9.85
N SER A 369 17.93 -13.78 -10.62
CA SER A 369 18.09 -14.30 -11.99
C SER A 369 18.37 -15.80 -12.03
N GLN A 370 19.10 -16.34 -11.04
CA GLN A 370 19.28 -17.78 -10.89
C GLN A 370 17.93 -18.47 -10.63
N TRP A 371 17.18 -18.02 -9.63
CA TRP A 371 15.85 -18.60 -9.35
C TRP A 371 14.87 -18.44 -10.52
N LYS A 372 14.92 -17.32 -11.25
CA LYS A 372 14.16 -17.13 -12.51
C LYS A 372 14.51 -18.19 -13.56
N LYS A 373 15.78 -18.54 -13.71
CA LYS A 373 16.23 -19.61 -14.61
C LYS A 373 15.76 -20.99 -14.15
N GLU A 374 15.79 -21.25 -12.84
CA GLU A 374 15.37 -22.54 -12.26
C GLU A 374 13.85 -22.77 -12.29
N LEU A 375 13.05 -21.74 -12.01
CA LEU A 375 11.59 -21.79 -12.11
C LEU A 375 11.13 -21.84 -13.58
N GLY A 376 11.88 -21.19 -14.47
CA GLY A 376 11.54 -21.06 -15.88
C GLY A 376 10.38 -20.08 -16.13
N PRO A 377 10.11 -19.72 -17.40
CA PRO A 377 9.21 -18.61 -17.72
C PRO A 377 7.78 -18.76 -17.18
N LYS A 378 7.20 -19.96 -17.22
CA LYS A 378 5.80 -20.21 -16.84
C LYS A 378 5.54 -20.06 -15.33
N GLU A 379 6.46 -20.54 -14.51
CA GLU A 379 6.31 -20.43 -13.06
C GLU A 379 6.78 -19.06 -12.56
N TRP A 380 7.77 -18.45 -13.21
CA TRP A 380 8.16 -17.05 -12.92
C TRP A 380 7.04 -16.05 -13.22
N ASP A 381 6.27 -16.25 -14.30
CA ASP A 381 5.12 -15.40 -14.60
C ASP A 381 4.00 -15.49 -13.54
N LYS A 382 3.90 -16.63 -12.84
CA LYS A 382 2.98 -16.85 -11.72
C LYS A 382 3.55 -16.44 -10.36
N LEU A 383 4.83 -16.03 -10.28
CA LEU A 383 5.51 -15.69 -9.04
C LEU A 383 4.77 -14.58 -8.30
N HIS A 384 4.53 -14.80 -7.01
CA HIS A 384 4.17 -13.76 -6.05
C HIS A 384 5.40 -13.33 -5.25
N VAL A 385 5.47 -12.05 -4.89
CA VAL A 385 6.53 -11.47 -4.08
C VAL A 385 5.90 -10.72 -2.92
N LEU A 386 6.32 -11.06 -1.70
CA LEU A 386 5.96 -10.34 -0.48
C LEU A 386 7.20 -9.67 0.09
N ILE A 387 7.06 -8.40 0.43
CA ILE A 387 8.12 -7.57 0.97
C ILE A 387 7.64 -7.05 2.33
N PRO A 388 8.00 -7.70 3.44
CA PRO A 388 7.86 -7.11 4.76
C PRO A 388 8.54 -5.73 4.77
N VAL A 389 7.81 -4.69 5.19
CA VAL A 389 8.35 -3.31 5.25
C VAL A 389 8.00 -2.60 6.55
N VAL A 390 8.97 -1.84 7.05
CA VAL A 390 8.78 -0.78 8.04
C VAL A 390 8.52 0.56 7.34
N TRP A 391 7.83 1.48 8.02
CA TRP A 391 7.35 2.75 7.43
C TRP A 391 8.40 3.54 6.61
N PRO A 392 9.66 3.74 7.06
CA PRO A 392 10.66 4.51 6.30
C PRO A 392 11.07 3.93 4.94
N VAL A 393 10.76 2.66 4.67
CA VAL A 393 11.17 1.94 3.44
C VAL A 393 9.98 1.31 2.71
N ALA A 394 8.75 1.71 3.07
CA ALA A 394 7.52 1.24 2.44
C ALA A 394 7.33 1.77 1.00
N GLU A 395 7.89 2.94 0.70
CA GLU A 395 7.96 3.50 -0.65
C GLU A 395 9.39 3.40 -1.18
N GLY A 396 9.56 3.11 -2.48
CA GLY A 396 10.87 3.07 -3.14
C GLY A 396 11.79 1.90 -2.73
N SER A 397 11.25 0.90 -2.03
CA SER A 397 11.91 -0.35 -1.61
C SER A 397 12.89 -0.93 -2.65
N PRO A 398 14.21 -1.06 -2.35
CA PRO A 398 15.17 -1.66 -3.29
C PRO A 398 14.82 -3.12 -3.65
N ARG A 399 14.23 -3.85 -2.71
CA ARG A 399 13.69 -5.20 -2.93
C ARG A 399 12.59 -5.16 -4.01
N ARG A 400 11.67 -4.19 -3.94
CA ARG A 400 10.63 -3.99 -4.96
C ARG A 400 11.24 -3.71 -6.33
N GLN A 401 12.16 -2.76 -6.41
CA GLN A 401 12.83 -2.37 -7.67
C GLN A 401 13.55 -3.55 -8.35
N ILE A 402 14.19 -4.46 -7.58
CA ILE A 402 14.80 -5.68 -8.11
C ILE A 402 13.76 -6.58 -8.81
N PHE A 403 12.59 -6.79 -8.21
CA PHE A 403 11.54 -7.62 -8.83
C PHE A 403 10.82 -6.92 -9.98
N GLU A 404 10.59 -5.61 -9.89
CA GLU A 404 10.03 -4.81 -10.99
C GLU A 404 10.94 -4.84 -12.23
N HIS A 405 12.27 -4.88 -12.05
CA HIS A 405 13.24 -5.07 -13.14
C HIS A 405 13.20 -6.49 -13.76
N LEU A 406 12.78 -7.51 -12.99
CA LEU A 406 12.81 -8.92 -13.39
C LEU A 406 11.44 -9.48 -13.81
N MET A 407 10.35 -8.74 -13.64
CA MET A 407 8.98 -9.13 -14.01
C MET A 407 8.46 -8.27 -15.17
N THR A 408 7.35 -8.66 -15.80
CA THR A 408 6.65 -7.76 -16.72
C THR A 408 5.94 -6.66 -15.92
N PRO A 409 5.71 -5.46 -16.49
CA PRO A 409 5.01 -4.37 -15.79
C PRO A 409 3.64 -4.77 -15.22
N GLU A 410 2.92 -5.65 -15.92
CA GLU A 410 1.59 -6.14 -15.53
C GLU A 410 1.68 -7.06 -14.31
N ARG A 411 2.64 -7.99 -14.29
CA ARG A 411 2.89 -8.88 -13.14
C ARG A 411 3.49 -8.12 -11.97
N ALA A 412 4.40 -7.18 -12.21
CA ALA A 412 4.99 -6.33 -11.19
C ALA A 412 3.93 -5.55 -10.38
N LYS A 413 2.96 -4.92 -11.06
CA LYS A 413 1.82 -4.23 -10.44
C LYS A 413 0.92 -5.15 -9.60
N THR A 414 0.76 -6.41 -10.02
CA THR A 414 -0.31 -7.29 -9.50
C THR A 414 0.18 -8.44 -8.61
N ASN A 415 1.49 -8.69 -8.54
CA ASN A 415 2.07 -9.79 -7.77
C ASN A 415 3.17 -9.36 -6.78
N ILE A 416 3.64 -8.11 -6.79
CA ILE A 416 4.59 -7.59 -5.79
C ILE A 416 3.84 -6.75 -4.75
N PHE A 417 3.87 -7.20 -3.50
CA PHE A 417 3.18 -6.53 -2.39
C PHE A 417 4.12 -6.19 -1.25
N GLU A 418 4.13 -4.92 -0.86
CA GLU A 418 4.66 -4.46 0.42
C GLU A 418 3.65 -4.74 1.54
N VAL A 419 4.10 -5.35 2.63
CA VAL A 419 3.25 -5.81 3.73
C VAL A 419 3.82 -5.41 5.09
N HIS A 420 2.97 -4.92 5.99
CA HIS A 420 3.34 -4.57 7.36
C HIS A 420 3.07 -5.77 8.29
N THR A 421 4.03 -6.69 8.38
CA THR A 421 3.89 -7.97 9.10
C THR A 421 5.18 -8.36 9.81
N GLY A 422 5.08 -8.95 10.99
CA GLY A 422 6.22 -9.43 11.78
C GLY A 422 6.65 -10.87 11.46
N SER A 423 5.90 -11.60 10.63
CA SER A 423 6.23 -13.00 10.28
C SER A 423 5.85 -13.39 8.85
N HIS A 424 6.48 -14.45 8.34
CA HIS A 424 6.14 -15.06 7.05
C HIS A 424 4.72 -15.63 7.01
N ASP A 425 4.18 -16.04 8.16
CA ASP A 425 2.83 -16.59 8.28
C ASP A 425 1.76 -15.50 8.12
N GLU A 426 1.97 -14.34 8.76
CA GLU A 426 1.15 -13.13 8.56
C GLU A 426 1.28 -12.61 7.11
N ALA A 427 2.49 -12.56 6.56
CA ALA A 427 2.71 -12.14 5.17
C ALA A 427 1.93 -13.03 4.18
N ARG A 428 2.02 -14.37 4.33
CA ARG A 428 1.25 -15.33 3.52
C ARG A 428 -0.25 -15.15 3.74
N THR A 429 -0.70 -14.95 4.97
CA THR A 429 -2.12 -14.68 5.28
C THR A 429 -2.62 -13.40 4.60
N THR A 430 -1.80 -12.34 4.53
CA THR A 430 -2.10 -11.10 3.78
C THR A 430 -2.16 -11.36 2.27
N LEU A 431 -1.28 -12.17 1.69
CA LEU A 431 -1.39 -12.59 0.28
C LEU A 431 -2.68 -13.35 0.00
N GLY A 432 -3.03 -14.27 0.90
CA GLY A 432 -4.27 -15.04 0.82
C GLY A 432 -5.52 -14.18 0.96
N ARG A 433 -5.43 -13.08 1.71
CA ARG A 433 -6.45 -12.03 1.72
C ARG A 433 -6.55 -11.35 0.35
N ILE A 434 -5.46 -10.78 -0.16
CA ILE A 434 -5.43 -10.05 -1.43
C ILE A 434 -5.98 -10.90 -2.59
N LYS A 435 -5.54 -12.16 -2.70
CA LYS A 435 -5.94 -13.05 -3.80
C LYS A 435 -7.28 -13.74 -3.55
N GLY A 436 -7.57 -14.14 -2.31
CA GLY A 436 -8.85 -14.74 -1.93
C GLY A 436 -10.02 -13.75 -2.03
N ASP A 437 -9.83 -12.51 -1.56
CA ASP A 437 -10.82 -11.43 -1.69
C ASP A 437 -11.07 -11.09 -3.16
N SER A 438 -10.03 -11.06 -4.01
CA SER A 438 -10.19 -10.81 -5.45
C SER A 438 -10.99 -11.92 -6.17
N VAL A 439 -10.73 -13.20 -5.88
CA VAL A 439 -11.52 -14.32 -6.43
C VAL A 439 -12.97 -14.27 -5.93
N MET A 440 -13.16 -14.07 -4.62
CA MET A 440 -14.48 -13.90 -4.01
C MET A 440 -15.26 -12.74 -4.65
N ALA A 441 -14.60 -11.59 -4.88
CA ALA A 441 -15.18 -10.44 -5.54
C ALA A 441 -15.62 -10.75 -6.98
N GLY A 442 -14.77 -11.46 -7.74
CA GLY A 442 -15.07 -11.86 -9.12
C GLY A 442 -16.22 -12.85 -9.26
N LEU A 443 -16.51 -13.63 -8.21
CA LEU A 443 -17.67 -14.55 -8.14
C LEU A 443 -18.93 -13.91 -7.55
N THR A 444 -18.80 -12.85 -6.74
CA THR A 444 -19.91 -12.24 -5.99
C THR A 444 -20.57 -11.08 -6.73
N PHE A 445 -19.80 -10.28 -7.46
CA PHE A 445 -20.28 -9.02 -8.02
C PHE A 445 -20.52 -9.10 -9.54
N ASP A 446 -21.72 -8.71 -9.98
CA ASP A 446 -22.02 -8.57 -11.42
C ASP A 446 -21.31 -7.34 -12.01
N LYS A 447 -20.19 -7.61 -12.67
CA LYS A 447 -19.32 -6.64 -13.35
C LYS A 447 -20.00 -5.90 -14.50
N ASN A 448 -21.16 -6.35 -14.98
CA ASN A 448 -21.97 -5.62 -15.96
C ASN A 448 -22.72 -4.42 -15.33
N THR A 449 -22.75 -4.33 -14.00
CA THR A 449 -23.33 -3.19 -13.28
C THR A 449 -22.24 -2.25 -12.74
N ARG A 450 -22.51 -0.94 -12.71
CA ARG A 450 -21.59 0.05 -12.13
C ARG A 450 -21.26 -0.25 -10.65
N PHE A 451 -22.25 -0.74 -9.88
CA PHE A 451 -22.04 -1.15 -8.49
C PHE A 451 -21.14 -2.39 -8.42
N GLY A 452 -21.42 -3.43 -9.20
CA GLY A 452 -20.65 -4.67 -9.15
C GLY A 452 -19.21 -4.50 -9.65
N MET A 453 -18.98 -3.77 -10.74
CA MET A 453 -17.61 -3.45 -11.20
C MET A 453 -16.85 -2.61 -10.15
N GLY A 454 -17.48 -1.57 -9.60
CA GLY A 454 -16.87 -0.74 -8.55
C GLY A 454 -16.53 -1.52 -7.27
N SER A 455 -17.40 -2.44 -6.86
CA SER A 455 -17.18 -3.32 -5.71
C SER A 455 -16.12 -4.39 -5.98
N TYR A 456 -16.09 -4.96 -7.19
CA TYR A 456 -15.06 -5.89 -7.65
C TYR A 456 -13.66 -5.28 -7.59
N LEU A 457 -13.50 -4.08 -8.18
CA LEU A 457 -12.21 -3.39 -8.24
C LEU A 457 -11.70 -2.99 -6.85
N ARG A 458 -12.57 -2.52 -5.95
CA ARG A 458 -12.21 -2.20 -4.55
C ARG A 458 -11.78 -3.44 -3.78
N LEU A 459 -12.61 -4.49 -3.75
CA LEU A 459 -12.30 -5.71 -2.98
C LEU A 459 -11.10 -6.49 -3.56
N SER A 460 -10.66 -6.18 -4.79
CA SER A 460 -9.46 -6.74 -5.42
C SER A 460 -8.21 -5.84 -5.32
N SER A 461 -8.26 -4.74 -4.58
CA SER A 461 -7.16 -3.76 -4.50
C SER A 461 -6.95 -3.26 -3.05
N PRO A 462 -5.95 -2.39 -2.80
CA PRO A 462 -5.79 -1.69 -1.52
C PRO A 462 -6.91 -0.69 -1.18
N THR A 463 -7.97 -0.57 -2.00
CA THR A 463 -9.07 0.39 -1.77
C THR A 463 -10.22 -0.26 -1.02
N ASP A 464 -10.48 0.20 0.21
CA ASP A 464 -11.58 -0.33 1.02
C ASP A 464 -12.96 -0.23 0.31
N LEU A 465 -13.77 -1.29 0.46
CA LEU A 465 -15.07 -1.44 -0.20
C LEU A 465 -16.09 -0.37 0.21
N VAL A 466 -16.08 0.04 1.48
CA VAL A 466 -17.02 1.04 2.04
C VAL A 466 -16.50 2.47 1.94
N GLN A 467 -15.23 2.70 1.60
CA GLN A 467 -14.61 4.04 1.47
C GLN A 467 -15.49 5.04 0.72
N GLY A 468 -16.12 4.63 -0.38
CA GLY A 468 -17.05 5.49 -1.15
C GLY A 468 -18.31 5.86 -0.36
N ALA A 469 -18.93 4.90 0.33
CA ALA A 469 -20.09 5.16 1.17
C ALA A 469 -19.71 6.04 2.39
N THR A 470 -18.55 5.81 3.00
CA THR A 470 -18.01 6.65 4.07
C THR A 470 -17.81 8.10 3.62
N LYS A 471 -17.26 8.33 2.41
CA LYS A 471 -17.11 9.67 1.83
C LYS A 471 -18.46 10.36 1.61
N GLU A 472 -19.47 9.67 1.08
CA GLU A 472 -20.80 10.26 0.89
C GLU A 472 -21.52 10.55 2.22
N GLU A 473 -21.35 9.70 3.24
CA GLU A 473 -21.94 9.95 4.56
C GLU A 473 -21.26 11.15 5.26
N LEU A 474 -19.93 11.24 5.20
CA LEU A 474 -19.17 12.36 5.78
C LEU A 474 -19.52 13.72 5.17
N LYS A 475 -20.02 13.79 3.92
CA LYS A 475 -20.54 15.05 3.34
C LYS A 475 -21.74 15.61 4.10
N LYS A 476 -22.51 14.77 4.80
CA LYS A 476 -23.63 15.19 5.67
C LYS A 476 -23.17 15.71 7.02
N HIS A 477 -21.92 15.41 7.40
CA HIS A 477 -21.29 15.79 8.67
C HIS A 477 -20.07 16.68 8.40
N PRO A 478 -20.27 17.92 7.92
CA PRO A 478 -19.16 18.82 7.58
C PRO A 478 -18.30 19.12 8.81
N LYS A 479 -16.99 19.27 8.60
CA LYS A 479 -16.05 19.61 9.67
C LYS A 479 -16.41 20.97 10.29
N THR A 480 -16.75 20.97 11.58
CA THR A 480 -16.93 22.19 12.38
C THR A 480 -15.60 22.61 13.03
N GLN A 481 -15.46 23.89 13.41
CA GLN A 481 -14.28 24.34 14.16
C GLN A 481 -14.14 23.64 15.51
N GLU A 482 -15.25 23.24 16.15
CA GLU A 482 -15.24 22.47 17.40
C GLU A 482 -14.59 21.08 17.27
N ASN A 483 -14.62 20.50 16.06
CA ASN A 483 -14.07 19.17 15.75
C ASN A 483 -12.68 19.24 15.08
N ILE A 484 -12.07 20.43 15.01
CA ILE A 484 -10.70 20.63 14.54
C ILE A 484 -9.94 21.23 15.71
N LEU A 485 -8.91 20.52 16.21
CA LEU A 485 -7.99 21.12 17.18
C LEU A 485 -7.47 22.44 16.60
N PRO A 486 -7.70 23.59 17.27
CA PRO A 486 -7.25 24.86 16.73
C PRO A 486 -5.74 24.80 16.57
N LEU A 487 -5.26 25.16 15.38
CA LEU A 487 -3.85 25.40 15.16
C LEU A 487 -3.45 26.54 16.10
N LYS A 488 -2.85 26.21 17.24
CA LYS A 488 -2.14 27.20 18.05
C LYS A 488 -1.08 27.81 17.15
N THR A 489 -1.30 29.05 16.74
CA THR A 489 -0.25 29.85 16.12
C THR A 489 0.89 29.94 17.13
N PRO A 490 2.13 29.52 16.78
CA PRO A 490 3.27 29.93 17.59
C PRO A 490 3.28 31.46 17.63
N HIS A 491 3.70 32.03 18.76
CA HIS A 491 3.60 33.46 19.10
C HIS A 491 2.22 33.97 19.57
N SER A 492 1.73 33.36 20.65
CA SER A 492 0.85 34.07 21.60
C SER A 492 1.07 33.55 23.04
N ASP A 493 2.29 33.69 23.53
CA ASP A 493 2.70 33.75 24.94
C ASP A 493 4.03 34.56 24.99
#